data_AF-A0A0S8IVI6-F1
#
_entry.id   AF-A0A0S8IVI6-F1
#
_cell.length_a   1.000
_cell.length_b   1.000
_cell.length_c   1.000
_cell.angle_alpha   90.00
_cell.angle_beta   90.00
_cell.angle_gamma   90.00
#
_symmetry.space_group_name_H-M   'P 1'
#
loop_
_entity.id
_entity.type
_entity.pdbx_description
1 polymer ?
#
loop_
_entity_poly.entity_id
_entity_poly.type
_entity_poly.pdbx_seq_one_letter_code
_entity_poly.pdbx_strand_id
1 'polypeptide(L)'
;MDKCEDLKEYLAAYADGELEGELRERVRRHLDECERCRSECAELKKVAELYRGSAPPEVGAGDWAKVSAALEASMVEEPPGGERLRWPRRSSSSRSRSRSRGHRHPARHPPYRWSPSKPTPTTRRWSVCP
;
A
#
# COMPACT_ATOMS: atom_id res chain seq x y z
N MET A 1 -15.44 10.46 -16.56
CA MET A 1 -15.79 11.16 -15.32
C MET A 1 -16.02 10.10 -14.25
N ASP A 2 -15.04 9.90 -13.37
CA ASP A 2 -15.22 9.01 -12.21
C ASP A 2 -16.18 9.69 -11.21
N LYS A 3 -17.05 8.92 -10.57
CA LYS A 3 -17.98 9.47 -9.57
C LYS A 3 -17.21 9.73 -8.28
N CYS A 4 -17.70 10.70 -7.50
CA CYS A 4 -17.08 11.02 -6.23
C CYS A 4 -17.06 9.81 -5.28
N GLU A 5 -18.13 9.00 -5.30
CA GLU A 5 -18.27 7.84 -4.44
C GLU A 5 -17.19 6.79 -4.71
N ASP A 6 -16.79 6.64 -5.98
CA ASP A 6 -15.77 5.67 -6.42
C ASP A 6 -14.35 6.10 -6.02
N LEU A 7 -14.12 7.40 -5.84
CA LEU A 7 -12.78 7.94 -5.54
C LEU A 7 -12.59 8.30 -4.07
N LYS A 8 -13.67 8.37 -3.29
CA LYS A 8 -13.64 8.78 -1.89
C LYS A 8 -12.75 7.88 -1.02
N GLU A 9 -12.77 6.58 -1.27
CA GLU A 9 -11.94 5.60 -0.56
C GLU A 9 -10.43 5.80 -0.80
N TYR A 10 -10.06 6.44 -1.91
CA TYR A 10 -8.67 6.67 -2.29
C TYR A 10 -8.12 8.04 -1.86
N LEU A 11 -8.96 8.94 -1.32
CA LEU A 11 -8.51 10.29 -0.95
C LEU A 11 -7.48 10.30 0.17
N ALA A 12 -7.59 9.38 1.14
CA ALA A 12 -6.62 9.24 2.24
C ALA A 12 -5.26 8.76 1.71
N ALA A 13 -5.23 7.64 0.98
CA ALA A 13 -4.02 7.14 0.34
C ALA A 13 -3.39 8.16 -0.61
N TYR A 14 -4.20 8.97 -1.31
CA TYR A 14 -3.69 10.07 -2.13
C TYR A 14 -3.08 11.19 -1.27
N ALA A 15 -3.70 11.55 -0.15
CA ALA A 15 -3.19 12.56 0.77
C ALA A 15 -1.86 12.14 1.40
N ASP A 16 -1.69 10.86 1.71
CA ASP A 16 -0.46 10.28 2.28
C ASP A 16 0.61 10.00 1.20
N GLY A 17 0.26 10.10 -0.08
CA GLY A 17 1.18 9.92 -1.21
C GLY A 17 1.42 8.46 -1.60
N GLU A 18 0.60 7.54 -1.09
CA GLU A 18 0.71 6.08 -1.29
C GLU A 18 0.16 5.59 -2.64
N LEU A 19 -0.61 6.43 -3.34
CA LEU A 19 -1.13 6.07 -4.66
C LEU A 19 -0.09 6.25 -5.76
N GLU A 20 -0.04 5.25 -6.64
CA GLU A 20 0.85 5.19 -7.80
C GLU A 20 0.07 4.94 -9.11
N GLY A 21 0.76 5.13 -10.24
CA GLY A 21 0.27 4.78 -11.57
C GLY A 21 -1.05 5.43 -11.96
N GLU A 22 -1.87 4.69 -12.70
CA GLU A 22 -3.13 5.18 -13.26
C GLU A 22 -4.14 5.62 -12.19
N LEU A 23 -4.13 4.97 -11.02
CA LEU A 23 -5.06 5.29 -9.95
C LEU A 23 -4.75 6.68 -9.36
N ARG A 24 -3.47 7.00 -9.16
CA ARG A 24 -3.02 8.35 -8.75
C ARG A 24 -3.48 9.42 -9.73
N GLU A 25 -3.31 9.19 -11.03
CA GLU A 25 -3.70 10.14 -12.07
C GLU A 25 -5.22 10.32 -12.18
N ARG A 26 -5.99 9.24 -12.00
CA ARG A 26 -7.47 9.31 -11.93
C ARG A 26 -7.93 10.19 -10.78
N VAL A 27 -7.40 9.95 -9.57
CA VAL A 27 -7.72 10.78 -8.40
C VAL A 27 -7.30 12.23 -8.64
N ARG A 28 -6.06 12.48 -9.10
CA ARG A 28 -5.56 13.83 -9.39
C ARG A 28 -6.50 14.60 -10.32
N ARG A 29 -6.84 14.02 -11.48
CA ARG A 29 -7.76 14.64 -12.44
C ARG A 29 -9.12 14.94 -11.85
N HIS A 30 -9.66 14.05 -11.01
CA HIS A 30 -10.92 14.33 -10.33
C HIS A 30 -10.81 15.51 -9.35
N LEU A 31 -9.70 15.63 -8.63
CA LEU A 31 -9.46 16.78 -7.73
C LEU A 31 -9.32 18.11 -8.49
N ASP A 32 -8.88 18.08 -9.75
CA ASP A 32 -8.84 19.25 -10.63
C ASP A 32 -10.26 19.74 -10.98
N GLU A 33 -11.24 18.83 -11.02
CA GLU A 33 -12.61 19.11 -11.47
C GLU A 33 -13.64 19.20 -10.34
N CYS A 34 -13.36 18.63 -9.16
CA CYS A 34 -14.32 18.51 -8.05
C CYS A 34 -13.84 19.23 -6.78
N GLU A 35 -14.44 20.38 -6.49
CA GLU A 35 -14.12 21.20 -5.30
C GLU A 35 -14.38 20.45 -3.99
N ARG A 36 -15.47 19.66 -3.91
CA ARG A 36 -15.81 18.90 -2.70
C ARG A 36 -14.72 17.90 -2.34
N CYS A 37 -14.27 17.10 -3.31
CA CYS A 37 -13.23 16.10 -3.08
C CYS A 37 -11.86 16.75 -2.84
N ARG A 38 -11.59 17.91 -3.46
CA ARG A 38 -10.41 18.73 -3.18
C ARG A 38 -10.37 19.20 -1.73
N SER A 39 -11.49 19.73 -1.22
CA SER A 39 -11.60 20.16 0.16
C SER A 39 -11.41 18.98 1.13
N GLU A 40 -12.02 17.83 0.86
CA GLU A 40 -11.87 16.63 1.70
C GLU A 40 -10.41 16.14 1.72
N CYS A 41 -9.75 16.08 0.56
CA CYS A 41 -8.33 15.72 0.47
C CYS A 41 -7.43 16.73 1.21
N ALA A 42 -7.76 18.02 1.16
CA ALA A 42 -7.02 19.05 1.89
C ALA A 42 -7.14 18.89 3.40
N GLU A 43 -8.33 18.56 3.93
CA GLU A 43 -8.50 18.25 5.36
C GLU A 43 -7.69 17.03 5.78
N LEU A 44 -7.67 15.97 4.97
CA LEU A 44 -6.84 14.78 5.23
C LEU A 44 -5.35 15.13 5.30
N LYS A 45 -4.86 15.98 4.38
CA LYS A 45 -3.47 16.45 4.40
C LYS A 45 -3.13 17.28 5.64
N LYS A 46 -4.06 18.12 6.11
CA LYS A 46 -3.87 18.88 7.35
C LYS A 46 -3.73 17.95 8.55
N VAL A 47 -4.56 16.92 8.64
CA VAL A 47 -4.44 15.90 9.71
C VAL A 47 -3.07 15.22 9.66
N ALA A 48 -2.63 14.78 8.48
CA ALA A 48 -1.32 14.14 8.31
C ALA A 48 -0.17 15.07 8.73
N GLU A 49 -0.26 16.37 8.42
CA GLU A 49 0.74 17.37 8.82
C GLU A 49 0.81 17.57 10.33
N LEU A 50 -0.34 17.57 11.03
CA LEU A 50 -0.38 17.67 12.50
C LEU A 50 0.37 16.50 13.17
N TYR A 51 0.23 15.28 12.65
CA TYR A 51 0.98 14.13 13.15
C TYR A 51 2.47 14.22 12.82
N ARG A 52 2.82 14.67 11.61
CA ARG A 52 4.22 14.83 11.18
C ARG A 52 4.97 15.87 12.03
N GLY A 53 4.30 16.93 12.45
CA GLY A 53 4.85 17.96 13.34
C GLY A 53 4.89 17.56 14.82
N SER A 54 4.26 16.45 15.21
CA SER A 54 4.29 15.98 16.59
C SER A 54 5.63 15.32 16.93
N ALA A 55 6.15 15.57 18.13
CA ALA A 55 7.37 14.92 18.58
C ALA A 55 7.14 13.39 18.67
N PRO A 56 7.93 12.57 17.95
CA PRO A 56 7.84 11.12 18.10
C PRO A 56 8.21 10.73 19.54
N PRO A 57 7.63 9.66 20.09
CA PRO A 57 7.97 9.19 21.43
C PRO A 57 9.47 8.83 21.48
N GLU A 58 10.08 9.04 22.64
CA GLU A 58 11.45 8.59 22.85
C GLU A 58 11.53 7.07 22.70
N VAL A 59 12.39 6.62 21.77
CA VAL A 59 12.68 5.20 21.57
C VAL A 59 13.85 4.83 22.47
N GLY A 60 13.65 3.84 23.35
CA GLY A 60 14.69 3.39 24.27
C GLY A 60 15.83 2.71 23.53
N ALA A 61 17.04 2.80 24.10
CA ALA A 61 18.27 2.27 23.50
C ALA A 61 18.22 0.76 23.16
N GLY A 62 17.31 0.00 23.77
CA GLY A 62 17.12 -1.43 23.52
C GLY A 62 15.94 -1.79 22.61
N ASP A 63 15.11 -0.84 22.18
CA ASP A 63 13.88 -1.17 21.43
C ASP A 63 14.19 -1.68 20.02
N TRP A 64 15.19 -1.10 19.34
CA TRP A 64 15.67 -1.63 18.08
C TRP A 64 16.23 -3.05 18.20
N ALA A 65 16.96 -3.35 19.28
CA ALA A 65 17.49 -4.70 19.51
C ALA A 65 16.36 -5.73 19.66
N LYS A 66 15.25 -5.38 20.33
CA LYS A 66 14.07 -6.25 20.43
C LYS A 66 13.43 -6.51 19.07
N VAL A 67 13.24 -5.45 18.27
CA VAL A 67 12.66 -5.56 16.92
C VAL A 67 13.56 -6.41 16.02
N SER A 68 14.87 -6.15 16.02
CA SER A 68 15.86 -6.92 15.24
C SER A 68 15.87 -8.40 15.63
N ALA A 69 15.92 -8.71 16.93
CA ALA A 69 15.88 -10.10 17.39
C ALA A 69 14.58 -10.83 17.01
N ALA A 70 13.43 -10.14 17.07
CA ALA A 70 12.15 -10.70 16.65
C ALA A 70 12.10 -10.96 15.13
N LEU A 71 12.61 -10.03 14.32
CA LEU A 71 12.73 -10.23 12.88
C LEU A 71 13.67 -11.40 12.56
N GLU A 72 14.83 -11.48 13.20
CA GLU A 72 15.78 -12.59 13.04
C GLU A 72 15.16 -13.95 13.39
N ALA A 73 14.45 -14.05 14.52
CA ALA A 73 13.74 -15.26 14.89
C ALA A 73 12.67 -15.64 13.85
N SER A 74 11.93 -14.66 13.32
CA SER A 74 10.91 -14.89 12.28
C SER A 74 11.47 -15.23 10.90
N MET A 75 12.72 -14.85 10.61
CA MET A 75 13.40 -15.19 9.35
C MET A 75 13.97 -16.61 9.36
N VAL A 76 14.09 -17.25 10.53
CA VAL A 76 14.59 -18.64 10.67
C VAL A 76 13.45 -19.66 10.67
N GLU A 77 12.21 -19.25 10.93
CA GLU A 77 11.03 -20.08 10.67
C GLU A 77 10.66 -20.00 9.18
N GLU A 78 11.17 -20.94 8.37
CA GLU A 78 10.44 -21.27 7.15
C GLU A 78 9.02 -21.69 7.54
N PRO A 79 7.96 -21.06 7.00
CA PRO A 79 6.62 -21.56 7.21
C PRO A 79 6.58 -23.02 6.73
N PRO A 80 5.99 -23.96 7.50
CA PRO A 80 5.80 -25.31 7.00
C PRO A 80 5.08 -25.20 5.65
N GLY A 81 5.73 -25.69 4.61
CA GLY A 81 5.46 -25.30 3.22
C GLY A 81 3.97 -25.20 2.87
N GLY A 82 3.59 -24.04 2.33
CA GLY A 82 2.45 -23.95 1.42
C GLY A 82 1.04 -24.08 2.00
N GLU A 83 0.82 -23.90 3.30
CA GLU A 83 -0.54 -23.68 3.80
C GLU A 83 -0.93 -22.20 3.69
N ARG A 84 -1.84 -21.91 2.75
CA ARG A 84 -2.56 -20.64 2.65
C ARG A 84 -3.05 -20.25 4.04
N LEU A 85 -2.49 -19.17 4.61
CA LEU A 85 -2.95 -18.58 5.86
C LEU A 85 -4.46 -18.32 5.77
N ARG A 86 -5.25 -19.19 6.39
CA ARG A 86 -6.69 -19.03 6.54
C ARG A 86 -6.92 -18.07 7.69
N TRP A 87 -6.91 -16.77 7.39
CA TRP A 87 -7.36 -15.75 8.33
C TRP A 87 -8.72 -16.16 8.93
N PRO A 88 -8.93 -16.09 10.26
CA PRO A 88 -10.20 -16.47 10.86
C PRO A 88 -11.27 -15.52 10.32
N ARG A 89 -12.07 -16.06 9.39
CA ARG A 89 -13.24 -15.38 8.84
C ARG A 89 -14.13 -15.05 10.03
N ARG A 90 -14.31 -13.75 10.32
CA ARG A 90 -15.28 -13.23 11.28
C ARG A 90 -16.58 -14.02 11.09
N SER A 91 -17.09 -14.58 12.19
CA SER A 91 -18.25 -15.46 12.22
C SER A 91 -19.50 -14.75 11.69
N SER A 92 -19.74 -14.82 10.39
CA SER A 92 -21.04 -14.51 9.81
C SER A 92 -21.89 -15.76 9.88
N SER A 93 -22.71 -15.81 10.93
CA SER A 93 -24.03 -16.45 11.01
C SER A 93 -24.50 -17.17 9.74
N SER A 94 -24.83 -18.44 9.93
CA SER A 94 -25.58 -19.35 9.06
C SER A 94 -26.34 -18.71 7.89
N ARG A 95 -25.87 -18.95 6.66
CA ARG A 95 -26.74 -19.02 5.49
C ARG A 95 -26.42 -20.28 4.70
N SER A 96 -27.23 -21.29 4.96
CA SER A 96 -27.37 -22.48 4.13
C SER A 96 -27.72 -22.06 2.71
N ARG A 97 -26.89 -22.41 1.72
CA ARG A 97 -27.30 -22.44 0.32
C ARG A 97 -26.67 -23.61 -0.42
N SER A 98 -27.61 -24.42 -0.91
CA SER A 98 -27.56 -25.60 -1.75
C SER A 98 -26.57 -25.51 -2.91
N ARG A 99 -25.89 -26.65 -3.15
CA ARG A 99 -25.03 -26.90 -4.31
C ARG A 99 -25.80 -26.67 -5.62
N SER A 100 -25.17 -25.98 -6.56
CA SER A 100 -25.50 -26.10 -7.99
C SER A 100 -24.22 -25.98 -8.81
N ARG A 101 -24.06 -26.92 -9.74
CA ARG A 101 -22.90 -27.16 -10.59
C ARG A 101 -22.66 -26.03 -11.59
N GLY A 102 -21.39 -25.85 -11.93
CA GLY A 102 -20.94 -25.38 -13.24
C GLY A 102 -20.50 -23.92 -13.28
N HIS A 103 -19.22 -23.68 -13.60
CA HIS A 103 -18.75 -22.89 -14.74
C HIS A 103 -17.21 -22.81 -14.65
N ARG A 104 -16.51 -23.16 -15.73
CA ARG A 104 -15.04 -23.14 -15.83
C ARG A 104 -14.56 -21.68 -15.91
N HIS A 105 -13.59 -21.30 -15.09
CA HIS A 105 -12.84 -20.05 -15.23
C HIS A 105 -11.72 -20.23 -16.27
N PRO A 106 -11.51 -19.27 -17.21
CA PRO A 106 -10.33 -19.25 -18.06
C PRO A 106 -9.07 -18.80 -17.29
N ALA A 107 -7.94 -19.08 -17.91
CA ALA A 107 -6.58 -19.14 -17.36
C ALA A 107 -6.13 -17.91 -16.56
N ARG A 108 -5.43 -18.19 -15.45
CA ARG A 108 -4.69 -17.23 -14.64
C ARG A 108 -3.44 -16.78 -15.38
N HIS A 109 -3.19 -15.47 -15.41
CA HIS A 109 -1.91 -14.88 -15.82
C HIS A 109 -0.77 -15.33 -14.88
N PRO A 110 0.47 -15.50 -15.38
CA PRO A 110 1.61 -15.89 -14.56
C PRO A 110 2.02 -14.80 -13.57
N PRO A 111 2.59 -15.16 -12.40
CA PRO A 111 3.02 -14.20 -11.39
C PRO A 111 4.23 -13.40 -11.90
N TYR A 112 4.18 -12.10 -11.59
CA TYR A 112 5.23 -11.11 -11.82
C TYR A 112 6.63 -11.64 -11.41
N ARG A 113 7.57 -11.70 -12.36
CA ARG A 113 8.97 -12.07 -12.11
C ARG A 113 9.74 -10.79 -11.78
N TRP A 114 9.92 -10.50 -10.50
CA TRP A 114 10.80 -9.43 -10.05
C TRP A 114 12.25 -9.72 -10.50
N SER A 115 12.86 -8.79 -11.24
CA SER A 115 14.28 -8.81 -11.61
C SER A 115 14.96 -7.58 -11.02
N PRO A 116 15.98 -7.72 -10.16
CA PRO A 116 16.75 -6.58 -9.68
C PRO A 116 17.79 -6.23 -10.75
N SER A 117 17.52 -5.21 -11.57
CA SER A 117 18.57 -4.57 -12.36
C SER A 117 19.50 -3.79 -11.43
N LYS A 118 20.76 -4.19 -11.35
CA LYS A 118 21.81 -3.41 -10.67
C LYS A 118 22.02 -2.08 -11.42
N PRO A 119 22.06 -0.92 -10.75
CA PRO A 119 22.49 0.30 -11.41
C PRO A 119 23.99 0.21 -11.74
N THR A 120 24.35 0.47 -12.99
CA THR A 120 25.75 0.68 -13.40
C THR A 120 26.19 2.08 -12.95
N PRO A 121 27.41 2.26 -12.43
CA PRO A 121 27.93 3.58 -12.12
C PRO A 121 28.22 4.31 -13.44
N THR A 122 27.33 5.21 -13.84
CA THR A 122 27.63 6.19 -14.90
C THR A 122 28.49 7.28 -14.26
N THR A 123 29.78 7.28 -14.56
CA THR A 123 30.71 8.36 -14.24
C THR A 123 30.27 9.65 -14.93
N ARG A 124 29.43 10.45 -14.26
CA ARG A 124 29.23 11.85 -14.65
C ARG A 124 30.39 12.66 -14.09
N ARG A 125 31.32 13.00 -14.98
CA ARG A 125 32.37 14.00 -14.80
C ARG A 125 31.72 15.37 -14.67
N TRP A 126 31.85 16.00 -13.50
CA TRP A 126 31.36 17.36 -13.28
C TRP A 126 32.32 18.31 -14.00
N SER A 127 31.82 18.98 -15.04
CA SER A 127 32.54 20.09 -15.66
C SER A 127 32.21 21.34 -14.86
N VAL A 128 33.21 21.86 -14.14
CA VAL A 128 33.16 23.18 -13.52
C VAL A 128 33.29 24.20 -14.66
N CYS A 129 32.28 25.04 -14.83
CA CYS A 129 32.30 26.19 -15.73
C CYS A 129 32.51 27.47 -14.89
N PRO A 130 33.10 28.51 -15.51
CA PRO A 130 34.15 29.36 -14.94
C PRO A 130 33.68 30.43 -13.95
#